data_AF-A0A0G2FC40-F1
#
_entry.id   AF-A0A0G2FC40-F1
#
_cell.length_a   1.000
_cell.length_b   1.000
_cell.length_c   1.000
_cell.angle_alpha   90.00
_cell.angle_beta   90.00
_cell.angle_gamma   90.00
#
_symmetry.space_group_name_H-M   'P 1'
#
loop_
_entity.id
_entity.type
_entity.pdbx_description
1 polymer ?
#
loop_
_entity_poly.entity_id
_entity_poly.type
_entity_poly.pdbx_seq_one_letter_code
_entity_poly.pdbx_strand_id
1 'polypeptide(L)'
;MVEDPDHTVRGAVISGITKANLERLDFFEGAAYDRRVVRPKLLTKVGNEKGEGNVEGEQVITESYIFLDKDWLEDKEWDFAEFRRDKLKKWTRAGYVFEDCDPDQPASVNAAV
;
A
#
# COMPACT_ATOMS: atom_id res chain seq x y z
N MET A 1 -5.39 -3.06 -6.68
CA MET A 1 -4.37 -3.45 -7.69
C MET A 1 -4.94 -4.54 -8.58
N VAL A 2 -4.44 -4.68 -9.80
CA VAL A 2 -4.75 -5.79 -10.71
C VAL A 2 -3.50 -6.66 -10.89
N GLU A 3 -3.69 -7.87 -11.39
CA GLU A 3 -2.60 -8.76 -11.75
C GLU A 3 -1.90 -8.24 -13.02
N ASP A 4 -0.59 -8.06 -12.93
CA ASP A 4 0.27 -7.59 -14.02
C ASP A 4 1.64 -8.27 -13.88
N PRO A 5 2.08 -9.08 -14.86
CA PRO A 5 3.33 -9.84 -14.76
C PRO A 5 4.58 -8.98 -14.91
N ASP A 6 4.47 -7.80 -15.51
CA ASP A 6 5.61 -6.93 -15.82
C ASP A 6 5.87 -5.90 -14.72
N HIS A 7 4.93 -5.76 -13.77
CA HIS A 7 4.96 -4.75 -12.73
C HIS A 7 4.92 -5.36 -11.33
N THR A 8 5.45 -4.61 -10.35
CA THR A 8 5.43 -5.01 -8.94
C THR A 8 4.89 -3.89 -8.07
N VAL A 9 4.21 -4.24 -6.99
CA VAL A 9 3.64 -3.27 -6.05
C VAL A 9 4.35 -3.36 -4.72
N ARG A 10 4.82 -2.21 -4.23
CA ARG A 10 5.29 -2.06 -2.86
C ARG A 10 4.10 -1.85 -1.94
N GLY A 11 4.03 -2.62 -0.85
CA GLY A 11 2.96 -2.51 0.14
C GLY A 11 3.42 -2.87 1.55
N ALA A 12 2.45 -3.04 2.44
CA ALA A 12 2.65 -3.50 3.80
C ALA A 12 1.95 -4.84 4.00
N VAL A 13 2.64 -5.80 4.63
CA VAL A 13 2.05 -7.05 5.07
C VAL A 13 1.51 -6.84 6.48
N ILE A 14 0.21 -7.01 6.66
CA ILE A 14 -0.43 -6.93 7.98
C ILE A 14 -0.54 -8.33 8.54
N SER A 15 -0.05 -8.54 9.77
CA SER A 15 -0.13 -9.80 10.50
C SER A 15 -1.00 -9.66 11.76
N GLY A 16 -1.37 -10.78 12.38
CA GLY A 16 -2.19 -10.78 13.61
C GLY A 16 -3.67 -10.43 13.42
N ILE A 17 -4.16 -10.42 12.17
CA ILE A 17 -5.59 -10.19 11.89
C ILE A 17 -6.40 -11.43 12.28
N THR A 18 -7.43 -11.23 13.09
CA THR A 18 -8.37 -12.30 13.46
C THR A 18 -9.32 -12.62 12.30
N LYS A 19 -9.86 -13.83 12.27
CA LYS A 19 -10.88 -14.22 11.27
C LYS A 19 -12.07 -13.25 11.22
N ALA A 20 -12.55 -12.81 12.39
CA ALA A 20 -13.65 -11.84 12.48
C ALA A 20 -13.30 -10.47 11.88
N ASN A 21 -12.02 -10.07 11.92
CA ASN A 21 -11.57 -8.84 11.26
C ASN A 21 -11.41 -9.03 9.75
N LEU A 22 -10.95 -10.21 9.30
CA LEU A 22 -10.94 -10.55 7.87
C LEU A 22 -12.35 -10.52 7.26
N GLU A 23 -13.36 -11.06 7.95
CA GLU A 23 -14.76 -11.02 7.48
C GLU A 23 -15.30 -9.59 7.36
N ARG A 24 -14.84 -8.67 8.24
CA ARG A 24 -15.19 -7.24 8.13
C ARG A 24 -14.52 -6.58 6.94
N LEU A 25 -13.28 -6.96 6.62
CA LEU A 25 -12.58 -6.48 5.42
C LEU A 25 -13.29 -7.00 4.17
N ASP A 26 -13.68 -8.27 4.13
CA ASP A 26 -14.44 -8.84 3.01
C ASP A 26 -15.74 -8.07 2.76
N PHE A 27 -16.46 -7.73 3.83
CA PHE A 27 -17.66 -6.91 3.73
C PHE A 27 -17.36 -5.48 3.24
N PHE A 28 -16.28 -4.86 3.73
CA PHE A 28 -15.91 -3.49 3.37
C PHE A 28 -15.47 -3.35 1.91
N GLU A 29 -14.60 -4.24 1.43
CA GLU A 29 -14.13 -4.25 0.04
C GLU A 29 -15.27 -4.63 -0.92
N GLY A 30 -16.13 -5.55 -0.48
CA GLY A 30 -17.34 -5.93 -1.19
C GLY A 30 -17.06 -6.66 -2.52
N ALA A 31 -18.05 -6.63 -3.41
CA ALA A 31 -18.01 -7.39 -4.67
C ALA A 31 -17.06 -6.81 -5.74
N ALA A 32 -16.44 -5.66 -5.47
CA ALA A 32 -15.52 -5.02 -6.41
C ALA A 32 -14.11 -5.64 -6.37
N TYR A 33 -13.81 -6.39 -5.32
CA TYR A 33 -12.53 -7.05 -5.10
C TYR A 33 -12.70 -8.54 -4.88
N ASP A 34 -11.65 -9.30 -5.25
CA ASP A 34 -11.53 -10.72 -4.98
C ASP A 34 -10.28 -10.96 -4.11
N ARG A 35 -10.45 -11.69 -3.00
CA ARG A 35 -9.35 -12.00 -2.09
C ARG A 35 -8.57 -13.19 -2.62
N ARG A 36 -7.31 -12.95 -3.00
CA ARG A 36 -6.43 -13.97 -3.60
C ARG A 36 -5.16 -14.16 -2.78
N VAL A 37 -4.64 -15.39 -2.80
CA VAL A 37 -3.34 -15.71 -2.21
C VAL A 37 -2.23 -15.08 -3.04
N VAL A 38 -1.33 -14.38 -2.37
CA VAL A 38 -0.15 -13.72 -2.95
C VAL A 38 1.12 -14.11 -2.18
N ARG A 39 2.28 -13.90 -2.82
CA ARG A 39 3.59 -14.30 -2.29
C ARG A 39 4.61 -13.14 -2.29
N PRO A 40 4.36 -12.05 -1.53
CA PRO A 40 5.27 -10.92 -1.49
C PRO A 40 6.59 -11.29 -0.82
N LYS A 41 7.65 -10.61 -1.22
CA LYS A 41 8.93 -10.63 -0.52
C LYS A 41 8.96 -9.48 0.48
N LEU A 42 9.25 -9.77 1.74
CA LEU A 42 9.40 -8.75 2.77
C LEU A 42 10.67 -7.95 2.52
N LEU A 43 10.63 -6.64 2.74
CA LEU A 43 11.81 -5.79 2.63
C LEU A 43 12.56 -5.78 3.96
N THR A 44 13.83 -6.21 3.96
CA THR A 44 14.71 -6.09 5.14
C THR A 44 15.31 -4.69 5.25
N LYS A 45 15.41 -4.00 4.12
CA LYS A 45 15.78 -2.58 4.04
C LYS A 45 14.84 -1.88 3.07
N VAL A 46 14.30 -0.76 3.53
CA VAL A 46 13.49 0.14 2.72
C VAL A 46 14.41 1.19 2.08
N GLY A 47 14.37 1.26 0.75
CA GLY A 47 15.05 2.24 -0.08
C GLY A 47 14.25 3.54 -0.23
N ASN A 48 14.44 4.23 -1.35
CA ASN A 48 13.74 5.50 -1.63
C ASN A 48 12.28 5.29 -2.09
N GLU A 49 11.59 6.38 -2.42
CA GLU A 49 10.18 6.36 -2.86
C GLU A 49 9.99 5.59 -4.18
N LYS A 50 11.01 5.50 -5.03
CA LYS A 50 11.03 4.71 -6.27
C LYS A 50 11.43 3.24 -6.05
N GLY A 51 11.70 2.85 -4.80
CA GLY A 51 12.13 1.49 -4.45
C GLY A 51 13.61 1.21 -4.69
N GLU A 52 14.41 2.19 -5.12
CA GLU A 52 15.85 2.00 -5.29
C GLU A 52 16.52 1.84 -3.91
N GLY A 53 17.35 0.81 -3.78
CA GLY A 53 18.00 0.47 -2.51
C GLY A 53 17.15 -0.38 -1.56
N ASN A 54 15.98 -0.84 -2.01
CA ASN A 54 15.24 -1.91 -1.35
C ASN A 54 16.09 -3.18 -1.30
N VAL A 55 16.09 -3.86 -0.15
CA VAL A 55 16.67 -5.21 -0.02
C VAL A 55 15.54 -6.17 0.29
N GLU A 56 15.32 -7.11 -0.62
CA GLU A 56 14.35 -8.18 -0.46
C GLU A 56 14.87 -9.23 0.53
N GLY A 57 13.97 -9.74 1.35
CA GLY A 57 14.20 -10.82 2.30
C GLY A 57 13.23 -11.98 2.05
N GLU A 58 12.67 -12.50 3.14
CA GLU A 58 11.82 -13.69 3.11
C GLU A 58 10.55 -13.49 2.27
N GLN A 59 10.19 -14.51 1.49
CA GLN A 59 8.89 -14.58 0.84
C GLN A 59 7.86 -15.18 1.79
N VAL A 60 6.74 -14.48 1.98
CA VAL A 60 5.66 -14.93 2.84
C VAL A 60 4.41 -15.24 2.03
N ILE A 61 3.58 -16.16 2.50
CA ILE A 61 2.26 -16.44 1.93
C ILE A 61 1.24 -15.58 2.69
N THR A 62 0.48 -14.78 1.95
CA THR A 62 -0.61 -13.97 2.51
C THR A 62 -1.74 -13.82 1.50
N GLU A 63 -2.77 -13.08 1.85
CA GLU A 63 -3.90 -12.77 0.97
C GLU A 63 -3.94 -11.26 0.67
N SER A 64 -4.45 -10.89 -0.50
CA SER A 64 -4.69 -9.51 -0.88
C SER A 64 -5.95 -9.38 -1.73
N TYR A 65 -6.53 -8.17 -1.74
CA TYR A 65 -7.74 -7.85 -2.48
C TYR A 65 -7.38 -7.32 -3.87
N ILE A 66 -7.71 -8.09 -4.90
CA ILE A 66 -7.46 -7.77 -6.30
C ILE A 66 -8.72 -7.16 -6.89
N PHE A 67 -8.59 -5.98 -7.49
CA PHE A 67 -9.72 -5.27 -8.08
C PHE A 67 -10.15 -5.95 -9.37
N LEU A 68 -11.46 -6.09 -9.59
CA LEU A 68 -11.99 -6.87 -10.70
C LEU A 68 -12.14 -6.07 -12.01
N ASP A 69 -12.33 -4.75 -11.93
CA ASP A 69 -12.64 -3.92 -13.10
C ASP A 69 -11.44 -3.05 -13.50
N LYS A 70 -10.62 -3.53 -14.44
CA LYS A 70 -9.43 -2.78 -14.88
C LYS A 70 -9.77 -1.44 -15.54
N ASP A 71 -10.95 -1.30 -16.16
CA ASP A 71 -11.33 -0.09 -16.90
C ASP A 71 -11.58 1.10 -15.97
N TRP A 72 -11.78 0.84 -14.68
CA TRP A 72 -11.91 1.86 -13.63
C TRP A 72 -10.57 2.25 -13.00
N LEU A 73 -9.46 1.69 -13.48
CA LEU A 73 -8.12 2.04 -13.05
C LEU A 73 -7.45 2.99 -14.03
N GLU A 74 -6.58 3.84 -13.50
CA GLU A 74 -5.72 4.69 -14.32
C GLU A 74 -4.63 3.81 -14.97
N ASP A 75 -4.43 3.95 -16.29
CA ASP A 75 -3.39 3.23 -17.04
C ASP A 75 -2.01 3.88 -16.86
N LYS A 76 -1.61 4.04 -15.60
CA LYS A 76 -0.29 4.53 -15.20
C LYS A 76 0.11 3.91 -13.86
N GLU A 77 1.42 3.83 -13.64
CA GLU A 77 1.93 3.45 -12.33
C GLU A 77 1.55 4.50 -11.28
N TRP A 78 1.32 4.02 -10.07
CA TRP A 78 1.02 4.88 -8.94
C TRP A 78 2.27 5.64 -8.49
N ASP A 79 2.22 6.97 -8.56
CA ASP A 79 3.29 7.85 -8.10
C ASP A 79 2.99 8.34 -6.67
N PHE A 80 3.86 7.98 -5.73
CA PHE A 80 3.71 8.36 -4.32
C PHE A 80 3.76 9.88 -4.10
N ALA A 81 4.64 10.58 -4.81
CA ALA A 81 4.78 12.03 -4.73
C ALA A 81 3.56 12.73 -5.31
N GLU A 82 3.03 12.24 -6.44
CA GLU A 82 1.75 12.68 -6.99
C GLU A 82 0.61 12.48 -5.99
N PHE A 83 0.51 11.29 -5.40
CA PHE A 83 -0.52 10.96 -4.42
C PHE A 83 -0.47 11.91 -3.20
N ARG A 84 0.73 12.12 -2.64
CA ARG A 84 0.92 13.03 -1.50
C ARG A 84 0.47 14.46 -1.82
N ARG A 85 0.82 14.96 -3.00
CA ARG A 85 0.46 16.32 -3.45
C ARG A 85 -1.04 16.47 -3.70
N ASP A 86 -1.66 15.52 -4.39
CA ASP A 86 -2.97 15.73 -5.00
C ASP A 86 -4.13 15.08 -4.22
N LYS A 87 -3.87 13.94 -3.56
CA LYS A 87 -4.91 13.10 -2.95
C LYS A 87 -4.87 13.09 -1.43
N LEU A 88 -3.69 13.24 -0.80
CA LEU A 88 -3.52 13.11 0.66
C LEU A 88 -4.46 14.00 1.47
N LYS A 89 -4.64 15.26 1.05
CA LYS A 89 -5.55 16.23 1.69
C LYS A 89 -7.02 15.79 1.74
N LYS A 90 -7.44 14.88 0.86
CA LYS A 90 -8.79 14.29 0.86
C LYS A 90 -8.89 13.06 1.77
N TRP A 91 -7.75 12.43 2.04
CA TRP A 91 -7.63 11.20 2.83
C TRP A 91 -7.36 11.49 4.31
N THR A 92 -6.78 12.65 4.63
CA THR A 92 -6.59 13.11 6.01
C THR A 92 -7.73 14.05 6.43
N ARG A 93 -8.09 14.04 7.72
CA ARG A 93 -9.01 15.05 8.26
C ARG A 93 -8.37 16.44 8.12
N ALA A 94 -9.16 17.46 7.84
CA ALA A 94 -8.72 18.85 7.85
C ALA A 94 -8.10 19.17 9.22
N GLY A 95 -6.77 19.38 9.26
CA GLY A 95 -5.97 19.55 10.48
C GLY A 95 -4.97 18.43 10.80
N TYR A 96 -4.97 17.31 10.06
CA TYR A 96 -4.01 16.20 10.21
C TYR A 96 -3.06 16.02 9.02
N VAL A 97 -3.03 16.99 8.09
CA VAL A 97 -1.74 17.28 7.45
C VAL A 97 -1.01 18.05 8.54
N PHE A 98 -0.03 17.41 9.21
CA PHE A 98 0.59 18.00 10.42
C PHE A 98 0.90 19.49 10.17
N GLU A 99 0.68 20.37 11.15
CA GLU A 99 0.99 21.80 11.00
C GLU A 99 2.45 22.03 10.58
N ASP A 100 3.32 21.06 10.85
CA ASP A 100 4.74 21.01 10.47
C ASP A 100 5.06 20.02 9.32
N CYS A 101 4.07 19.46 8.62
CA CYS A 101 4.29 18.58 7.47
C CYS A 101 4.59 19.43 6.24
N ASP A 102 5.81 19.93 6.16
CA ASP A 102 6.34 20.46 4.91
C ASP A 102 6.33 19.30 3.89
N PRO A 103 5.61 19.41 2.74
CA PRO A 103 5.64 18.39 1.71
C PRO A 103 7.07 18.07 1.23
N ASP A 104 8.01 19.01 1.35
CA ASP A 104 9.44 18.87 1.02
C ASP A 104 10.28 18.31 2.19
N GLN A 105 9.72 18.18 3.41
CA GLN A 105 10.35 17.51 4.55
C GLN A 105 9.44 16.40 5.13
N PRO A 106 9.48 15.17 4.57
CA PRO A 106 8.69 14.07 5.08
C PRO A 106 9.09 13.70 6.52
N ALA A 107 8.10 13.40 7.35
CA ALA A 107 8.31 12.93 8.72
C ALA A 107 9.18 11.66 8.73
N SER A 108 10.23 11.66 9.55
CA SER A 108 11.11 10.51 9.72
C SER A 108 10.47 9.49 10.66
N VAL A 109 10.31 8.25 10.18
CA VAL A 109 10.01 7.12 11.07
C VAL A 109 11.29 6.74 11.80
N ASN A 110 11.32 6.90 13.12
CA ASN A 110 12.39 6.33 13.93
C ASN A 110 12.30 4.82 13.81
N ALA A 111 13.28 4.20 13.14
CA ALA A 111 13.46 2.77 13.13
C ALA A 111 13.95 2.32 14.52
N ALA A 112 13.02 2.18 15.47
CA ALA A 112 13.26 1.53 16.75
C ALA A 112 11.94 1.12 17.38
N VAL A 113 11.60 -0.18 17.31
CA VAL A 113 11.51 -1.09 18.47
C VAL A 113 11.85 -2.50 17.97
#